data_AF-A9M4Y3-F1
#
_entry.id   AF-A9M4Y3-F1
#
_cell.length_a   1.000
_cell.length_b   1.000
_cell.length_c   1.000
_cell.angle_alpha   90.00
_cell.angle_beta   90.00
_cell.angle_gamma   90.00
#
_symmetry.space_group_name_H-M   'P 1'
#
loop_
_entity.id
_entity.type
_entity.pdbx_description
1 polymer ?
#
loop_
_entity_poly.entity_id
_entity_poly.type
_entity_poly.pdbx_seq_one_letter_code
_entity_poly.pdbx_strand_id
1 'polypeptide(L)'
;MFEYIYEGTRHTDTSTDYMSKLGMTDEAIESILQQRDFELSRNYQLRSDAYKRESDPLYIEWQFELESGNSASDDYKKKWMDKVVEIKTRYPLPDGSA
;
A
#
# COMPACT_ATOMS: atom_id res chain seq x y z
N MET A 1 6.36 -0.84 1.68
CA MET A 1 6.70 -0.18 2.96
C MET A 1 7.69 0.91 2.63
N PHE A 2 7.70 2.05 3.33
CA PHE A 2 8.72 3.07 3.11
C PHE A 2 10.09 2.54 3.58
N GLU A 3 11.14 2.82 2.82
CA GLU A 3 12.50 2.40 3.14
C GLU A 3 13.45 3.58 2.96
N TYR A 4 14.48 3.64 3.80
CA TYR A 4 15.56 4.61 3.68
C TYR A 4 16.91 3.91 3.89
N ILE A 5 17.98 4.54 3.39
CA ILE A 5 19.36 4.06 3.55
C ILE A 5 20.09 5.02 4.48
N TYR A 6 20.72 4.47 5.52
CA TYR A 6 21.62 5.19 6.41
C TYR A 6 22.88 4.35 6.63
N GLU A 7 24.05 4.97 6.48
CA GLU A 7 25.36 4.30 6.56
C GLU A 7 25.45 2.99 5.75
N GLY A 8 24.82 2.96 4.57
CA GLY A 8 24.81 1.79 3.68
C GLY A 8 23.87 0.65 4.11
N THR A 9 23.14 0.81 5.22
CA THR A 9 22.13 -0.14 5.71
C THR A 9 20.73 0.32 5.35
N ARG A 10 19.85 -0.61 4.98
CA ARG A 10 18.44 -0.35 4.71
C ARG A 10 17.63 -0.44 5.99
N HIS A 11 16.73 0.51 6.18
CA HIS A 11 15.85 0.60 7.34
C HIS A 11 14.41 0.88 6.90
N THR A 12 13.46 0.38 7.68
CA THR A 12 12.01 0.59 7.48
C THR A 12 11.33 1.23 8.67
N ASP A 13 11.97 1.20 9.85
CA ASP A 13 11.47 1.84 11.07
C ASP A 13 11.72 3.34 10.99
N THR A 14 10.63 4.10 10.90
CA THR A 14 10.65 5.57 10.83
C THR A 14 10.27 6.24 12.15
N SER A 15 10.41 5.53 13.29
CA SER A 15 10.23 6.16 14.60
C SER A 15 11.43 7.05 14.92
N THR A 16 11.14 8.25 15.43
CA THR A 16 12.19 9.24 15.79
C THR A 16 13.18 8.66 16.80
N ASP A 17 12.71 7.88 17.78
CA ASP A 17 13.57 7.23 18.78
C ASP A 17 14.54 6.23 18.15
N TYR A 18 14.09 5.40 17.21
CA TYR A 18 14.95 4.47 16.49
C TYR A 18 16.03 5.21 15.69
N MET A 19 15.63 6.20 14.90
CA MET A 19 16.54 6.98 14.07
C MET A 19 17.55 7.80 14.89
N SER A 20 17.12 8.35 16.03
CA SER A 20 18.01 9.04 16.97
C SER A 20 19.04 8.08 17.57
N LYS A 21 18.63 6.85 17.91
CA LYS A 21 19.54 5.79 18.41
C LYS A 21 20.54 5.32 17.36
N LEU A 22 20.23 5.47 16.07
CA LEU A 22 21.19 5.25 14.98
C LEU A 22 22.24 6.36 14.88
N GLY A 23 22.07 7.49 15.57
CA GLY A 23 22.99 8.63 15.52
C GLY A 23 22.64 9.65 14.43
N MET A 24 21.42 9.60 13.88
CA MET A 24 20.96 10.61 12.94
C MET A 24 20.76 11.96 13.62
N THR A 25 21.05 13.05 12.89
CA THR A 25 20.70 14.41 13.35
C THR A 25 19.21 14.68 13.16
N ASP A 26 18.69 15.68 13.88
CA ASP A 26 17.28 16.08 13.77
C ASP A 26 16.91 16.46 12.33
N GLU A 27 17.81 17.10 11.58
CA GLU A 27 17.58 17.47 10.18
C GLU A 27 17.51 16.24 9.26
N ALA A 28 18.35 15.24 9.49
CA ALA A 28 18.32 13.99 8.73
C ALA A 28 17.02 13.21 9.01
N ILE A 29 16.61 13.16 10.27
CA ILE A 29 15.34 12.56 10.70
C ILE A 29 14.17 13.28 10.02
N GLU A 30 14.13 14.61 10.08
CA GLU A 30 13.06 15.40 9.47
C GLU A 30 12.97 15.15 7.97
N SER A 31 14.11 15.12 7.27
CA SER A 31 14.15 14.85 5.83
C SER A 31 13.57 13.47 5.48
N ILE A 32 13.92 12.43 6.24
CA ILE A 32 13.39 11.07 6.05
C ILE A 32 11.87 11.03 6.30
N LEU A 33 11.40 11.69 7.35
CA LEU A 33 9.97 11.75 7.68
C LEU A 33 9.18 12.51 6.61
N GLN A 34 9.68 13.64 6.12
CA GLN A 34 9.05 14.38 5.03
C GLN A 34 8.99 13.56 3.74
N GLN A 35 10.07 12.82 3.41
CA GLN A 35 10.07 11.93 2.25
C GLN A 35 9.02 10.81 2.41
N ARG A 36 8.98 10.18 3.58
CA ARG A 36 7.96 9.17 3.90
C ARG A 36 6.56 9.71 3.71
N ASP A 37 6.26 10.86 4.28
CA ASP A 37 4.90 11.42 4.26
C ASP A 37 4.49 11.83 2.84
N PHE A 38 5.43 12.35 2.05
CA PHE A 38 5.21 12.63 0.64
C PHE A 38 4.90 11.34 -0.15
N GLU A 39 5.71 10.29 0.01
CA GLU A 39 5.48 9.01 -0.67
C GLU A 39 4.16 8.35 -0.26
N LEU A 40 3.82 8.39 1.03
CA LEU A 40 2.55 7.88 1.53
C LEU A 40 1.37 8.63 0.93
N SER A 41 1.40 9.97 0.92
CA SER A 41 0.32 10.79 0.34
C SER A 41 0.09 10.47 -1.14
N ARG A 42 1.19 10.26 -1.89
CA ARG A 42 1.14 9.85 -3.29
C ARG A 42 0.56 8.43 -3.44
N ASN A 43 0.97 7.49 -2.59
CA ASN A 43 0.47 6.12 -2.62
C ASN A 43 -1.02 6.05 -2.32
N TYR A 44 -1.55 6.88 -1.42
CA TYR A 44 -3.00 6.95 -1.16
C TYR A 44 -3.78 7.27 -2.44
N GLN A 45 -3.36 8.30 -3.15
CA GLN A 45 -4.03 8.72 -4.39
C GLN A 45 -3.90 7.63 -5.47
N LEU A 46 -2.69 7.12 -5.68
CA LEU A 46 -2.45 6.08 -6.70
C LEU A 46 -3.21 4.79 -6.42
N ARG A 47 -3.32 4.40 -5.14
CA ARG A 47 -4.08 3.22 -4.73
C ARG A 47 -5.59 3.39 -4.94
N SER A 48 -6.12 4.56 -4.58
CA SER A 48 -7.53 4.90 -4.81
C SER A 48 -7.88 4.85 -6.30
N ASP A 49 -7.02 5.45 -7.15
CA ASP A 49 -7.23 5.44 -8.60
C ASP A 49 -7.07 4.05 -9.21
N ALA A 50 -6.14 3.25 -8.70
CA ALA A 50 -5.96 1.86 -9.12
C ALA A 50 -7.15 0.99 -8.74
N TYR A 51 -7.76 1.18 -7.57
CA TYR A 51 -8.98 0.44 -7.22
C TYR A 51 -10.11 0.73 -8.20
N LYS A 52 -10.41 2.02 -8.45
CA LYS A 52 -11.46 2.44 -9.39
C LYS A 52 -11.27 1.87 -10.79
N ARG A 53 -10.02 1.82 -11.26
CA ARG A 53 -9.71 1.39 -12.63
C ARG A 53 -9.57 -0.13 -12.77
N GLU A 54 -8.97 -0.79 -11.78
CA GLU A 54 -8.48 -2.17 -11.93
C GLU A 54 -9.23 -3.18 -11.04
N SER A 55 -9.76 -2.77 -9.87
CA SER A 55 -10.41 -3.67 -8.90
C SER A 55 -11.93 -3.57 -8.90
N ASP A 56 -12.48 -2.35 -8.91
CA ASP A 56 -13.92 -2.12 -8.80
C ASP A 56 -14.72 -2.81 -9.92
N PRO A 57 -14.27 -2.81 -11.20
CA PRO A 57 -14.94 -3.57 -12.25
C PRO A 57 -14.99 -5.09 -11.96
N LEU A 58 -13.93 -5.65 -11.38
CA LEU A 58 -13.87 -7.07 -11.02
C LEU A 58 -14.81 -7.41 -9.85
N TYR A 59 -14.96 -6.49 -8.90
CA TYR A 59 -15.94 -6.62 -7.82
C TYR A 59 -17.36 -6.63 -8.38
N ILE A 60 -17.69 -5.70 -9.28
CA ILE A 60 -19.01 -5.62 -9.93
C ILE A 60 -19.30 -6.92 -10.72
N GLU A 61 -18.32 -7.41 -11.48
CA GLU A 61 -18.45 -8.68 -12.21
C GLU A 61 -18.70 -9.85 -11.26
N TRP A 62 -17.92 -9.95 -10.18
CA TRP A 62 -18.14 -11.00 -9.17
C TRP A 62 -19.53 -10.91 -8.51
N GLN A 63 -20.03 -9.71 -8.19
CA GLN A 63 -21.37 -9.55 -7.61
C GLN A 63 -22.46 -10.03 -8.57
N PHE A 64 -22.33 -9.73 -9.87
CA PHE A 64 -23.26 -10.24 -10.88
C PHE A 64 -23.25 -11.76 -10.95
N GLU A 65 -22.06 -12.39 -10.98
CA GLU A 65 -21.94 -13.85 -11.02
C GLU A 65 -22.46 -14.53 -9.75
N LEU A 66 -22.32 -13.86 -8.60
CA LEU A 66 -22.88 -14.32 -7.34
C LEU A 66 -24.42 -14.28 -7.36
N GLU A 67 -25.01 -13.18 -7.82
CA GLU A 67 -26.47 -13.00 -7.91
C GLU A 67 -27.12 -13.88 -8.99
N SER A 68 -26.40 -14.17 -10.07
CA SER A 68 -26.87 -15.06 -11.15
C SER A 68 -26.91 -16.54 -10.74
N GLY A 69 -26.35 -16.88 -9.56
CA GLY A 69 -26.23 -18.25 -9.10
C GLY A 69 -25.16 -19.04 -9.84
N ASN A 70 -24.16 -18.38 -10.43
CA ASN A 70 -23.06 -19.05 -11.10
C ASN A 70 -22.22 -19.84 -10.10
N SER A 71 -22.13 -21.17 -10.32
CA SER A 71 -21.31 -22.07 -9.50
C SER A 71 -19.81 -21.79 -9.60
N ALA A 72 -19.36 -21.03 -10.61
CA ALA A 72 -17.98 -20.58 -10.76
C ALA A 72 -17.71 -19.18 -10.17
N SER A 73 -18.66 -18.58 -9.43
CA SER A 73 -18.50 -17.23 -8.85
C SER A 73 -17.25 -17.07 -7.96
N ASP A 74 -16.76 -18.15 -7.34
CA ASP A 74 -15.52 -18.15 -6.56
C ASP A 74 -14.27 -17.81 -7.39
N ASP A 75 -14.24 -18.17 -8.68
CA ASP A 75 -13.12 -17.82 -9.58
C ASP A 75 -13.06 -16.31 -9.82
N TYR A 76 -14.22 -15.66 -9.92
CA TYR A 76 -14.33 -14.21 -10.08
C TYR A 76 -13.93 -13.48 -8.80
N LYS A 77 -14.34 -14.00 -7.64
CA LYS A 77 -13.88 -13.51 -6.34
C LYS A 77 -12.37 -13.59 -6.24
N LYS A 78 -11.78 -14.71 -6.67
CA LYS A 78 -10.31 -14.88 -6.67
C LYS A 78 -9.62 -13.83 -7.54
N LYS A 79 -10.09 -13.61 -8.77
CA LYS A 79 -9.54 -12.56 -9.66
C LYS A 79 -9.58 -11.18 -9.01
N TRP A 80 -10.70 -10.82 -8.40
CA TRP A 80 -10.84 -9.55 -7.68
C TRP A 80 -9.84 -9.44 -6.51
N MET A 81 -9.80 -10.45 -5.64
CA MET A 81 -8.92 -10.45 -4.48
C MET A 81 -7.44 -10.44 -4.86
N ASP A 82 -7.05 -11.20 -5.89
CA ASP A 82 -5.68 -11.19 -6.41
C ASP A 82 -5.30 -9.80 -6.92
N LYS A 83 -6.21 -9.10 -7.62
CA LYS A 83 -5.98 -7.74 -8.07
C LYS A 83 -5.86 -6.75 -6.91
N VAL A 84 -6.70 -6.89 -5.87
CA VAL A 84 -6.59 -6.10 -4.65
C VAL A 84 -5.20 -6.28 -4.03
N VAL A 85 -4.74 -7.52 -3.85
CA VAL A 85 -3.41 -7.82 -3.30
C VAL A 85 -2.31 -7.15 -4.13
N GLU A 86 -2.35 -7.28 -5.45
CA GLU A 86 -1.40 -6.64 -6.36
C GLU A 86 -1.36 -5.11 -6.19
N ILE A 87 -2.53 -4.46 -6.10
CA ILE A 87 -2.63 -3.01 -5.88
C ILE A 87 -2.04 -2.62 -4.52
N LYS A 88 -2.32 -3.39 -3.46
CA LYS A 88 -1.76 -3.11 -2.12
C LYS A 88 -0.24 -3.25 -2.09
N THR A 89 0.30 -4.23 -2.81
CA THR A 89 1.75 -4.40 -2.97
C THR A 89 2.37 -3.27 -3.77
N ARG A 90 1.70 -2.82 -4.85
CA ARG A 90 2.19 -1.73 -5.71
C ARG A 90 2.16 -0.36 -5.01
N TYR A 91 1.15 -0.11 -4.17
CA TYR A 91 0.97 1.14 -3.44
C TYR A 91 0.80 0.86 -1.93
N PRO A 92 1.92 0.57 -1.23
CA PRO A 92 1.88 0.25 0.19
C PRO A 92 1.46 1.47 1.01
N LEU A 93 0.62 1.22 2.00
CA LEU A 93 0.17 2.18 3.01
C LEU A 93 0.50 1.61 4.40
N PRO A 94 0.55 2.43 5.47
CA PRO A 94 0.79 1.93 6.83
C PRO A 94 -0.31 0.96 7.25
N ASP A 95 0.06 -0.12 7.94
CA ASP A 95 -0.90 -1.11 8.44
C ASP A 95 -1.98 -0.43 9.30
N GLY A 96 -3.26 -0.61 8.93
CA GLY A 96 -4.41 0.02 9.60
C GLY A 96 -5.07 1.17 8.84
N SER A 97 -4.52 1.59 7.70
CA SER A 97 -5.20 2.51 6.78
C SER A 97 -5.98 1.73 5.71
N ALA A 98 -7.17 1.27 6.10
CA ALA A 98 -8.19 0.72 5.22
C ALA A 98 -9.44 1.60 5.29
#